data_AF-A0A9W9VTA0-F1
#
_entry.id   AF-A0A9W9VTA0-F1
#
_cell.length_a   1.000
_cell.length_b   1.000
_cell.length_c   1.000
_cell.angle_alpha   90.00
_cell.angle_beta   90.00
_cell.angle_gamma   90.00
#
_symmetry.space_group_name_H-M   'P 1'
#
loop_
_entity.id
_entity.type
_entity.pdbx_description
1 polymer ?
#
loop_
_entity_poly.entity_id
_entity_poly.type
_entity_poly.pdbx_seq_one_letter_code
_entity_poly.pdbx_strand_id
1 'polypeptide(L)' 'MANETESRLAGYFFSKDLRAIWDVARRLEVRMVGFNTANIRAAEAPFCGIKESRVGKERSKYDLAEFQIIKNLTLGGM' A
#
# COMPACT_ATOMS: atom_id res chain seq x y z
N MET A 1 8.79 3.22 -19.83
CA MET A 1 7.38 2.80 -19.59
C MET A 1 7.12 2.77 -18.07
N ALA A 2 5.90 3.05 -17.60
CA ALA A 2 5.64 3.33 -16.16
C ALA A 2 6.07 2.23 -15.17
N ASN A 3 6.10 0.97 -15.59
CA ASN A 3 6.52 -0.17 -14.75
C ASN A 3 8.03 -0.51 -14.86
N GLU A 4 8.77 0.17 -15.74
CA GLU A 4 10.22 -0.04 -15.92
C GLU A 4 11.05 0.68 -14.85
N THR A 5 10.43 1.51 -14.01
CA THR A 5 11.13 2.14 -12.89
C THR A 5 11.34 1.16 -11.74
N GLU A 6 12.50 1.26 -11.09
CA GLU A 6 12.80 0.53 -9.87
C GLU A 6 12.01 1.05 -8.66
N SER A 7 11.59 2.32 -8.68
CA SER A 7 10.82 2.94 -7.59
C SER A 7 9.32 2.62 -7.72
N ARG A 8 8.81 1.76 -6.83
CA ARG A 8 7.43 1.22 -6.88
C ARG A 8 6.53 1.69 -5.73
N LEU A 9 6.69 2.96 -5.32
CA LEU A 9 5.97 3.52 -4.18
C LEU A 9 4.55 4.02 -4.54
N ALA A 10 4.46 5.05 -5.37
CA ALA A 10 3.20 5.67 -5.74
C ALA A 10 3.16 6.04 -7.23
N GLY A 11 2.01 5.85 -7.86
CA GLY A 11 1.75 6.24 -9.24
C GLY A 11 0.52 7.14 -9.33
N TYR A 12 0.57 8.13 -10.22
CA TYR A 12 -0.52 9.07 -10.45
C TYR A 12 -0.89 9.11 -11.93
N PHE A 13 -2.17 9.16 -12.23
CA PHE A 13 -2.64 9.38 -13.59
C PHE A 13 -3.99 10.12 -13.62
N PHE A 14 -4.32 10.70 -14.76
CA PHE A 14 -5.56 11.43 -14.98
C PHE A 14 -6.32 10.79 -16.14
N SER A 15 -7.60 10.52 -15.93
CA SER A 15 -8.47 9.97 -16.96
C SER A 15 -9.92 10.32 -16.67
N LYS A 16 -10.71 10.47 -17.72
CA LYS A 16 -12.17 10.65 -17.63
C LYS A 16 -12.94 9.35 -17.82
N ASP A 17 -12.29 8.30 -18.33
CA ASP A 17 -12.90 6.99 -18.55
C ASP A 17 -12.66 6.07 -17.35
N LEU A 18 -13.74 5.68 -16.68
CA LEU A 18 -13.74 4.77 -15.54
C LEU A 18 -13.18 3.38 -15.88
N ARG A 19 -13.40 2.88 -17.09
CA ARG A 19 -12.86 1.57 -17.51
C ARG A 19 -11.34 1.64 -17.62
N ALA A 20 -10.85 2.68 -18.28
CA ALA A 20 -9.41 2.94 -18.37
C ALA A 20 -8.78 3.15 -16.99
N ILE A 21 -9.46 3.86 -16.08
CA ILE A 21 -8.98 4.02 -14.69
C ILE A 21 -8.78 2.66 -14.04
N TRP A 22 -9.76 1.76 -14.16
CA TRP A 22 -9.67 0.46 -13.52
C TRP A 22 -8.58 -0.42 -14.14
N ASP A 23 -8.47 -0.43 -15.46
CA ASP A 23 -7.41 -1.19 -16.14
C ASP A 23 -6.01 -0.68 -15.79
N VAL A 24 -5.82 0.64 -15.80
CA VAL A 24 -4.52 1.24 -15.46
C VAL A 24 -4.18 0.98 -14.00
N ALA A 25 -5.13 1.13 -13.06
CA ALA A 25 -4.89 0.87 -11.64
C ALA A 25 -4.52 -0.59 -11.34
N ARG A 26 -5.00 -1.56 -12.14
CA ARG A 26 -4.60 -2.98 -12.00
C ARG A 26 -3.26 -3.31 -12.63
N ARG A 27 -2.85 -2.56 -13.66
CA ARG A 27 -1.63 -2.82 -14.43
C ARG A 27 -0.42 -2.07 -13.88
N LEU A 28 -0.63 -1.00 -13.11
CA LEU A 28 0.45 -0.24 -12.47
C LEU A 28 1.07 -1.05 -11.33
N GLU A 29 2.36 -1.32 -11.41
CA GLU A 29 3.11 -2.06 -10.39
C GLU A 29 3.60 -1.14 -9.25
N VAL A 30 2.67 -0.44 -8.60
CA VAL A 30 2.92 0.44 -7.45
C VAL A 30 1.98 0.10 -6.30
N ARG A 31 2.30 0.49 -5.07
CA ARG A 31 1.46 0.18 -3.91
C ARG A 31 0.36 1.17 -3.64
N MET A 32 0.49 2.39 -4.15
CA MET A 32 -0.51 3.43 -4.05
C MET A 32 -0.77 4.03 -5.41
N VAL A 33 -2.04 4.10 -5.80
CA VAL A 33 -2.47 4.66 -7.08
C VAL A 33 -3.37 5.85 -6.80
N GLY A 34 -2.97 7.03 -7.26
CA GLY A 34 -3.83 8.21 -7.30
C GLY A 34 -4.39 8.42 -8.69
N PHE A 35 -5.71 8.56 -8.81
CA PHE A 35 -6.35 8.97 -10.05
C PHE A 35 -7.08 10.29 -9.83
N ASN A 36 -6.94 11.23 -10.77
CA ASN A 36 -7.60 12.54 -10.72
C ASN A 36 -7.38 13.32 -9.40
N THR A 37 -6.28 13.05 -8.69
CA THR A 37 -5.89 13.74 -7.45
C THR A 37 -4.37 13.84 -7.37
N ALA A 38 -3.90 14.93 -6.78
CA ALA A 38 -2.47 15.10 -6.45
C ALA A 38 -2.12 14.58 -5.05
N ASN A 39 -3.12 14.24 -4.22
CA ASN A 39 -2.91 13.82 -2.84
C ASN A 39 -3.65 12.52 -2.55
N ILE A 40 -2.89 11.49 -2.17
CA ILE A 40 -3.38 10.19 -1.70
C ILE A 40 -2.88 9.85 -0.29
N ARG A 41 -2.28 10.82 0.41
CA ARG A 41 -1.80 10.62 1.79
C ARG A 41 -2.99 10.64 2.73
N ALA A 42 -3.31 9.48 3.28
CA ALA A 42 -4.31 9.31 4.33
C ALA A 42 -3.67 8.54 5.50
N ALA A 43 -3.97 8.91 6.74
CA ALA A 43 -3.38 8.27 7.93
C ALA A 43 -3.93 6.85 8.15
N GLU A 44 -5.17 6.65 7.71
CA GLU A 44 -5.89 5.38 7.73
C GLU A 44 -5.50 4.45 6.58
N ALA A 45 -4.92 4.98 5.50
CA ALA A 45 -4.50 4.20 4.33
C ALA A 45 -3.08 3.65 4.51
N PRO A 46 -2.82 2.40 4.10
CA PRO A 46 -1.49 1.79 4.23
C PRO A 46 -0.48 2.48 3.31
N PHE A 47 0.64 2.94 3.87
CA PHE A 47 1.75 3.55 3.14
C PHE A 47 2.93 2.59 3.15
N CYS A 48 3.23 1.98 2.01
CA CYS A 48 4.38 1.09 1.90
C CYS A 48 4.76 0.97 0.42
N GLY A 49 6.04 0.76 0.07
CA GLY A 49 6.45 0.49 -1.32
C GLY A 49 6.78 -1.00 -1.57
N ILE A 50 7.08 -1.37 -2.82
CA ILE A 50 7.53 -2.74 -3.17
C ILE A 50 9.06 -2.74 -3.28
N LYS A 51 9.71 -3.82 -2.82
CA LYS A 51 11.15 -4.11 -2.91
C LYS A 51 12.03 -3.32 -1.92
N GLU A 52 12.87 -2.40 -2.39
CA GLU A 52 13.94 -1.74 -1.61
C GLU A 52 13.47 -0.55 -0.77
N SER A 53 12.22 -0.12 -0.94
CA SER A 53 11.59 0.94 -0.15
C SER A 53 11.09 0.36 1.18
N ARG A 54 12.01 -0.14 2.01
CA ARG A 54 11.84 -0.60 3.40
C ARG A 54 10.73 -1.64 3.63
N VAL A 55 11.15 -2.79 4.15
CA VAL A 55 10.26 -3.73 4.84
C VAL A 55 9.56 -2.97 5.97
N GLY A 56 8.23 -2.90 5.90
CA GLY A 56 7.36 -2.35 6.94
C GLY A 56 6.23 -1.50 6.38
N LYS A 57 4.98 -1.82 6.76
CA LYS A 57 3.81 -1.01 6.40
C LYS A 57 3.75 0.18 7.34
N GLU A 58 4.13 1.36 6.88
CA GLU A 58 3.93 2.60 7.62
C GLU A 58 2.45 2.99 7.50
N ARG A 59 1.75 3.17 8.62
CA ARG A 59 0.35 3.61 8.75
C ARG A 59 -0.72 2.56 8.44
N SER A 60 -1.97 2.90 8.79
CA SER A 60 -3.14 2.00 8.85
C SER A 60 -3.12 1.01 10.02
N LYS A 61 -4.22 0.27 10.19
CA LYS A 61 -4.38 -0.79 11.20
C LYS A 61 -3.35 -1.93 11.14
N TYR A 62 -2.54 -1.96 10.07
CA TYR A 62 -1.50 -2.95 9.85
C TYR A 62 -0.13 -2.54 10.40
N ASP A 63 0.04 -1.27 10.79
CA ASP A 63 1.30 -0.71 11.29
C ASP A 63 1.67 -1.27 12.68
N LEU A 64 0.68 -1.33 13.58
CA LEU A 64 0.85 -1.86 14.94
C LEU A 64 1.33 -3.32 14.98
N ALA A 65 1.09 -4.10 13.93
CA ALA A 65 1.51 -5.49 13.86
C ALA A 65 3.05 -5.63 13.85
N GLU A 66 3.79 -4.63 13.37
CA GLU A 66 5.26 -4.66 13.38
C GLU A 66 5.86 -4.35 14.75
N PHE A 67 5.07 -3.74 15.64
CA PHE A 67 5.49 -3.34 16.99
C PHE A 67 4.88 -4.22 18.09
N GLN A 68 4.12 -5.24 17.73
CA GLN A 68 3.46 -6.16 18.67
C GLN A 68 4.15 -7.52 18.70
N ILE A 69 4.38 -8.05 19.90
CA ILE A 69 4.83 -9.43 20.10
C ILE A 69 3.60 -10.28 20.38
N ILE A 70 3.31 -11.22 19.48
CA ILE A 70 2.23 -12.19 19.68
C ILE A 70 2.71 -13.23 20.70
N LYS A 71 2.05 -13.27 21.86
CA LYS A 71 2.30 -14.27 22.90
C LYS A 71 1.01 -15.04 23.18
N ASN A 72 1.03 -16.34 22.89
CA ASN A 72 -0.05 -17.23 23.28
C ASN A 72 0.15 -17.67 24.74
N LEU A 73 -0.92 -17.67 25.53
CA LEU A 73 -0.94 -18.22 26.88
C LEU A 73 -2.07 -19.24 26.96
N THR A 74 -1.73 -20.47 27.34
CA THR A 74 -2.70 -21.54 27.57
C THR A 74 -2.65 -21.92 29.05
N LEU A 75 -3.77 -21.74 29.74
CA LEU A 75 -3.93 -22.22 31.11
C LEU A 75 -4.42 -23.66 31.07
N GLY A 76 -3.60 -24.59 31.58
CA GLY A 76 -3.98 -25.99 31.75
C GLY A 76 -4.42 -26.30 33.17
N GLY A 77 -5.35 -27.24 33.34
CA GLY A 77 -5.75 -27.77 34.65
C GLY A 77 -6.93 -27.06 35.34
N MET A 78 -7.86 -26.50 34.56
CA MET A 78 -9.24 -26.26 35.02
C MET A 78 -10.11 -27.49 34.73
#